data_AF-A0A4R6UXW0-F1
#
_entry.id   AF-A0A4R6UXW0-F1
#
_cell.length_a   1.000
_cell.length_b   1.000
_cell.length_c   1.000
_cell.angle_alpha   90.00
_cell.angle_beta   90.00
_cell.angle_gamma   90.00
#
_symmetry.space_group_name_H-M   'P 1'
#
loop_
_entity.id
_entity.type
_entity.pdbx_description
1 polymer ?
#
loop_
_entity_poly.entity_id
_entity_poly.type
_entity_poly.pdbx_seq_one_letter_code
_entity_poly.pdbx_strand_id
1 'polypeptide(L)'
;MRYLPVTKDGVVVGYLWASTEEEAAGLLKASTVRTHTEGMRVFVFWAERLDSALADGLTALQALKRWGGAPEDPIGGAIPPDAREEIAPNLDEMKRISWK
;
A
#
# COMPACT_ATOMS: atom_id res chain seq x y z
N MET A 1 6.31 10.59 -5.02
CA MET A 1 5.62 9.30 -4.75
C MET A 1 4.13 9.53 -4.55
N ARG A 2 3.29 8.57 -4.95
CA ARG A 2 1.86 8.54 -4.63
C ARG A 2 1.56 7.37 -3.70
N TYR A 3 0.60 7.53 -2.80
CA TYR A 3 0.23 6.46 -1.88
C TYR A 3 -1.25 6.47 -1.50
N LEU A 4 -1.71 5.31 -1.03
CA LEU A 4 -3.06 5.07 -0.51
C LEU A 4 -2.95 4.33 0.83
N PRO A 5 -3.80 4.65 1.83
CA PRO A 5 -3.87 3.90 3.07
C PRO A 5 -4.45 2.51 2.83
N VAL A 6 -3.85 1.51 3.47
CA VAL A 6 -4.41 0.17 3.62
C VAL A 6 -4.97 0.06 5.02
N THR A 7 -6.25 -0.28 5.14
CA THR A 7 -6.98 -0.38 6.41
C THR A 7 -7.49 -1.79 6.64
N LYS A 8 -7.46 -2.25 7.88
CA LYS A 8 -8.09 -3.50 8.31
C LYS A 8 -8.88 -3.24 9.58
N ASP A 9 -10.15 -3.65 9.59
CA ASP A 9 -11.12 -3.37 10.66
C ASP A 9 -11.17 -1.86 11.00
N GLY A 10 -11.04 -1.01 9.98
CA GLY A 10 -10.99 0.46 10.11
C GLY A 10 -9.66 1.04 10.65
N VAL A 11 -8.67 0.19 10.96
CA VAL A 11 -7.34 0.62 11.43
C VAL A 11 -6.36 0.60 10.26
N VAL A 12 -5.61 1.69 10.06
CA VAL A 12 -4.54 1.70 9.05
C VAL A 12 -3.49 0.66 9.43
N VAL A 13 -3.16 -0.27 8.53
CA VAL A 13 -2.13 -1.31 8.72
C VAL A 13 -0.92 -1.09 7.80
N GLY A 14 -1.03 -0.19 6.83
CA GLY A 14 0.06 0.18 5.96
C GLY A 14 -0.34 1.20 4.91
N TYR A 15 0.59 1.48 4.02
CA TYR A 15 0.44 2.41 2.91
C TYR A 15 0.99 1.75 1.65
N LEU A 16 0.11 1.54 0.68
CA LEU A 16 0.51 1.11 -0.65
C LEU A 16 1.02 2.34 -1.40
N TRP A 17 2.20 2.26 -2.01
CA TRP A 17 2.82 3.40 -2.67
C TRP A 17 3.39 3.02 -4.02
N ALA A 18 3.50 4.03 -4.88
CA ALA A 18 4.18 3.96 -6.17
C ALA A 18 5.05 5.20 -6.38
N SER A 19 6.24 4.99 -6.96
CA SER A 19 7.10 6.07 -7.42
C SER A 19 6.46 6.76 -8.63
N THR A 20 6.71 8.05 -8.75
CA THR A 20 6.29 8.86 -9.91
C THR A 20 7.41 9.03 -10.93
N GLU A 21 8.63 8.65 -10.57
CA GLU A 21 9.84 8.83 -11.37
C GLU A 21 10.48 7.51 -11.79
N GLU A 22 10.16 6.43 -11.08
CA GLU A 22 10.70 5.07 -11.29
C GLU A 22 9.53 4.07 -11.37
N GLU A 23 9.74 2.94 -12.05
CA GLU A 23 8.80 1.81 -12.03
C GLU A 23 8.98 0.99 -10.75
N ALA A 24 8.69 1.62 -9.62
CA ALA A 24 8.79 1.03 -8.29
C ALA A 24 7.50 1.24 -7.49
N ALA A 25 7.02 0.17 -6.85
CA ALA A 25 5.87 0.21 -5.95
C ALA A 25 6.11 -0.73 -4.76
N GLY A 26 5.37 -0.53 -3.68
CA GLY A 26 5.47 -1.41 -2.53
C GLY A 26 4.49 -1.07 -1.42
N LEU A 27 4.63 -1.77 -0.30
CA LEU A 27 3.90 -1.49 0.93
C LEU A 27 4.88 -1.03 2.03
N LEU A 28 4.52 0.05 2.71
CA LEU A 28 5.10 0.39 4.01
C LEU A 28 4.12 0.05 5.13
N LYS A 29 4.58 -0.71 6.11
CA LYS A 29 3.77 -1.11 7.28
C LYS A 29 3.55 0.09 8.20
N ALA A 30 2.33 0.21 8.73
CA ALA A 30 2.02 1.23 9.72
C ALA A 30 2.49 0.83 11.14
N SER A 31 2.76 1.81 12.00
CA SER A 31 3.17 1.61 13.41
C SER A 31 2.10 0.94 14.28
N THR A 32 0.84 1.03 13.86
CA THR A 32 -0.33 0.35 14.43
C THR A 32 -0.21 -1.17 14.37
N VAL A 33 0.55 -1.72 13.43
CA VAL A 33 0.80 -3.16 13.31
C VAL A 33 1.77 -3.59 14.41
N ARG A 34 1.23 -4.30 15.41
CA ARG A 34 1.97 -4.59 16.65
C ARG A 34 2.93 -5.77 16.55
N THR A 35 2.67 -6.69 15.62
CA THR A 35 3.47 -7.91 15.50
C THR A 35 4.22 -7.96 14.18
N HIS A 36 5.45 -8.48 14.23
CA HIS A 36 6.26 -8.67 13.03
C HIS A 36 5.56 -9.60 12.03
N THR A 37 4.95 -10.68 12.52
CA THR A 37 4.25 -11.68 11.69
C THR A 37 3.07 -11.09 10.95
N GLU A 38 2.22 -10.30 11.61
CA GLU A 38 1.10 -9.62 10.97
C GLU A 38 1.58 -8.67 9.88
N GLY A 39 2.58 -7.84 10.20
CA GLY A 39 3.15 -6.91 9.24
C GLY A 39 3.75 -7.60 8.02
N MET A 40 4.41 -8.74 8.20
CA MET A 40 4.93 -9.55 7.10
C MET A 40 3.81 -10.13 6.23
N ARG A 41 2.71 -10.58 6.83
CA ARG A 41 1.56 -11.11 6.07
C ARG A 41 0.91 -10.03 5.21
N VAL A 42 0.68 -8.84 5.77
CA VAL A 42 0.13 -7.69 5.01
C VAL A 42 1.08 -7.28 3.88
N PHE A 43 2.39 -7.25 4.16
CA PHE A 43 3.42 -6.94 3.16
C PHE A 43 3.41 -7.92 1.99
N VAL A 44 3.48 -9.23 2.26
CA VAL A 44 3.49 -10.27 1.23
C VAL A 44 2.22 -10.19 0.38
N PHE A 45 1.06 -10.07 1.02
CA PHE A 45 -0.22 -10.00 0.32
C PHE A 45 -0.30 -8.84 -0.69
N TRP A 46 0.18 -7.65 -0.31
CA TRP A 46 0.20 -6.50 -1.21
C TRP A 46 1.32 -6.56 -2.24
N ALA A 47 2.47 -7.16 -1.92
CA ALA A 47 3.52 -7.42 -2.90
C ALA A 47 3.00 -8.33 -4.03
N GLU A 48 2.33 -9.42 -3.70
CA GLU A 48 1.74 -10.34 -4.71
C GLU A 48 0.72 -9.63 -5.62
N ARG A 49 -0.08 -8.71 -5.07
CA ARG A 49 -1.01 -7.88 -5.86
C ARG A 49 -0.31 -6.90 -6.80
N LEU A 50 0.80 -6.31 -6.36
CA LEU A 50 1.62 -5.44 -7.21
C LEU A 50 2.31 -6.26 -8.31
N ASP A 51 2.83 -7.44 -7.98
CA ASP A 51 3.46 -8.36 -8.94
C ASP A 51 2.44 -8.83 -9.98
N SER A 52 1.21 -9.14 -9.57
CA SER A 52 0.13 -9.48 -10.50
C SER A 52 -0.20 -8.32 -11.44
N ALA A 53 -0.26 -7.08 -10.94
CA ALA A 53 -0.51 -5.91 -11.78
C ALA A 53 0.62 -5.67 -12.79
N LEU A 54 1.88 -5.87 -12.37
CA LEU A 54 3.03 -5.79 -13.24
C LEU A 54 3.01 -6.89 -14.31
N ALA A 55 2.62 -8.12 -13.95
CA ALA A 55 2.45 -9.24 -14.89
C ALA A 55 1.36 -8.96 -15.94
N ASP A 56 0.33 -8.19 -15.57
CA ASP A 56 -0.70 -7.68 -16.48
C ASP A 56 -0.22 -6.49 -17.34
N GLY A 57 1.05 -6.09 -17.22
CA GLY A 57 1.67 -5.00 -17.97
C GLY A 57 1.35 -3.60 -17.45
N LEU A 58 0.84 -3.47 -16.21
CA LEU A 58 0.55 -2.18 -15.60
C LEU A 58 1.82 -1.54 -15.04
N THR A 59 1.93 -0.22 -15.17
CA THR A 59 2.96 0.57 -14.48
C THR A 59 2.72 0.63 -12.98
N ALA A 60 3.73 1.02 -12.20
CA ALA A 60 3.61 1.19 -10.75
C ALA A 60 2.41 2.08 -10.34
N LEU A 61 2.20 3.21 -11.03
CA LEU A 61 1.09 4.12 -10.78
C LEU A 61 -0.27 3.55 -11.20
N GLN A 62 -0.30 2.76 -12.28
CA GLN A 62 -1.51 2.06 -12.70
C GLN A 62 -1.88 0.95 -11.72
N ALA A 63 -0.90 0.22 -11.19
CA ALA A 63 -1.10 -0.79 -10.15
C ALA A 63 -1.68 -0.17 -8.87
N LEU A 64 -1.17 0.98 -8.42
CA LEU A 64 -1.73 1.71 -7.28
C LEU A 64 -3.21 2.06 -7.50
N LYS A 65 -3.55 2.60 -8.67
CA LYS A 65 -4.93 2.94 -9.05
C LYS A 65 -5.83 1.72 -9.16
N ARG A 66 -5.31 0.62 -9.72
CA ARG A 66 -6.02 -0.65 -9.94
C ARG A 66 -6.54 -1.24 -8.63
N TRP A 67 -5.82 -1.01 -7.53
CA TRP A 67 -6.16 -1.52 -6.22
C TRP A 67 -6.86 -0.49 -5.31
N GLY A 68 -7.01 0.76 -5.75
CA GLY A 68 -7.86 1.74 -5.07
C GLY A 68 -9.30 1.22 -4.95
N GLY A 69 -9.85 1.20 -3.74
CA GLY A 69 -11.17 0.62 -3.47
C GLY A 69 -11.19 -0.92 -3.42
N ALA A 70 -10.05 -1.59 -3.35
CA ALA A 70 -10.01 -3.04 -3.18
C ALA A 70 -10.77 -3.45 -1.90
N PRO A 71 -11.67 -4.46 -1.98
CA PRO A 71 -12.45 -4.90 -0.85
C PRO A 71 -11.56 -5.45 0.26
N GLU A 72 -12.11 -5.45 1.47
CA GLU A 72 -11.40 -5.94 2.65
C GLU A 72 -11.08 -7.42 2.55
N ASP A 73 -9.80 -7.75 2.75
CA ASP A 73 -9.28 -9.09 2.86
C ASP A 73 -8.86 -9.40 4.31
N PRO A 74 -9.13 -10.62 4.84
CA PRO A 74 -8.75 -10.99 6.21
C PRO A 74 -7.25 -10.89 6.52
N ILE A 75 -6.39 -10.98 5.52
CA ILE A 75 -4.94 -10.86 5.63
C ILE A 75 -4.51 -9.43 5.32
N GLY A 76 -4.86 -8.94 4.13
CA GLY A 76 -4.32 -7.71 3.58
C GLY A 76 -5.08 -6.43 3.93
N GLY A 77 -6.30 -6.53 4.46
CA GLY A 77 -7.19 -5.39 4.61
C GLY A 77 -7.77 -4.91 3.28
N ALA A 78 -8.26 -3.68 3.27
CA ALA A 78 -8.84 -2.95 2.15
C ALA A 78 -8.01 -1.72 1.81
N ILE A 79 -8.22 -1.17 0.61
CA ILE A 79 -8.02 0.26 0.36
C ILE A 79 -9.42 0.88 0.36
N PRO A 80 -9.75 1.83 1.26
CA PRO A 80 -11.08 2.42 1.30
C PRO A 80 -11.51 2.98 -0.06
N PRO A 81 -12.79 2.82 -0.47
CA PRO A 81 -13.25 3.27 -1.78
C PRO A 81 -13.21 4.80 -1.96
N ASP A 82 -13.24 5.54 -0.85
CA ASP A 82 -13.11 6.99 -0.78
C ASP A 82 -11.68 7.46 -0.48
N ALA A 83 -10.72 6.54 -0.33
CA ALA A 83 -9.32 6.89 -0.14
C ALA A 83 -8.80 7.68 -1.35
N ARG A 84 -8.23 8.84 -1.07
CA ARG A 84 -7.62 9.70 -2.08
C ARG A 84 -6.14 9.39 -2.17
N GLU A 85 -5.61 9.37 -3.39
CA GLU A 85 -4.16 9.32 -3.58
C GLU A 85 -3.53 10.56 -2.92
N GLU A 86 -2.62 10.31 -2.00
CA GLU A 86 -1.81 11.35 -1.37
C GLU A 86 -0.40 11.35 -1.97
N ILE A 87 0.32 12.45 -1.75
CA ILE A 87 1.66 12.66 -2.32
C ILE A 87 2.68 12.72 -1.18
N ALA A 88 3.76 11.96 -1.35
CA ALA A 88 4.96 12.09 -0.53
C ALA A 88 6.16 12.46 -1.43
N PRO A 89 7.04 13.37 -0.98
CA PRO A 89 8.19 13.82 -1.76
C PRO A 89 9.23 12.72 -1.97
N ASN A 90 9.38 11.79 -1.02
CA ASN A 90 10.37 10.72 -1.07
C ASN A 90 10.03 9.58 -0.10
N LEU A 91 10.83 8.51 -0.15
CA LEU A 91 10.65 7.33 0.69
C LEU A 91 10.84 7.62 2.20
N ASP A 92 11.66 8.60 2.57
CA ASP A 92 11.85 8.94 3.97
C ASP A 92 10.62 9.63 4.58
N GLU A 93 9.95 10.49 3.82
CA GLU A 93 8.66 11.05 4.26
C GLU A 93 7.58 9.96 4.33
N MET A 94 7.56 9.03 3.39
CA MET A 94 6.67 7.86 3.44
C MET A 94 6.90 7.03 4.71
N LYS A 95 8.16 6.79 5.11
CA LYS A 95 8.46 6.12 6.39
C LYS A 95 7.91 6.95 7.55
N ARG A 96 8.14 8.26 7.61
CA ARG A 96 7.58 9.08 8.71
C ARG A 96 6.06 8.99 8.79
N ILE A 97 5.36 9.03 7.65
CA ILE A 97 3.90 8.85 7.58
C ILE A 97 3.50 7.48 8.14
N SER A 98 4.24 6.42 7.80
CA SER A 98 3.95 5.08 8.30
C SER A 98 4.18 4.91 9.80
N TRP A 99 4.84 5.87 10.47
CA TRP A 99 5.07 5.84 11.92
C TRP A 99 4.11 6.71 12.73
N LYS A 100 3.31 7.56 12.09
CA LYS A 100 2.28 8.37 12.76
C LYS A 100 1.12 7.51 13.25
#